data_AF-A0A5C8K5F2-F1
#
_entry.id   AF-A0A5C8K5F2-F1
#
_cell.length_a   1.000
_cell.length_b   1.000
_cell.length_c   1.000
_cell.angle_alpha   90.00
_cell.angle_beta   90.00
_cell.angle_gamma   90.00
#
_symmetry.space_group_name_H-M   'P 1'
#
loop_
_entity.id
_entity.type
_entity.pdbx_description
1 polymer ?
#
loop_
_entity_poly.entity_id
_entity_poly.type
_entity_poly.pdbx_seq_one_letter_code
_entity_poly.pdbx_strand_id
1 'polypeptide(L)'
;MKAYLKAGFAGVLIAGLITLLVYLSYEPLFYSVAIVQAALQGVLSQFVYTRRKLPYLFRIMIQMVGSWALAASCFLVIPDGWGHPSLGQFSLNWFVIWLAIYVYFYLSNHHESKKINQKLKDISHEK
;
A
#
# COMPACT_ATOMS: atom_id res chain seq x y z
N MET A 1 -8.52 20.05 9.85
CA MET A 1 -8.82 18.74 10.49
C MET A 1 -9.12 18.99 11.96
N LYS A 2 -10.31 18.61 12.46
CA LYS A 2 -10.78 18.95 13.82
C LYS A 2 -9.87 18.31 14.90
N ALA A 3 -9.69 18.97 16.04
CA ALA A 3 -8.70 18.57 17.07
C ALA A 3 -8.85 17.12 17.56
N TYR A 4 -10.08 16.62 17.67
CA TYR A 4 -10.35 15.23 18.04
C TYR A 4 -9.89 14.20 17.00
N LEU A 5 -9.90 14.53 15.71
CA LEU A 5 -9.37 13.65 14.65
C LEU A 5 -7.85 13.52 14.76
N LYS A 6 -7.16 14.62 15.10
CA LYS A 6 -5.70 14.59 15.34
C LYS A 6 -5.36 13.75 16.57
N ALA A 7 -6.12 13.91 17.67
CA ALA A 7 -5.93 13.11 18.87
C ALA A 7 -6.22 11.62 18.62
N GLY A 8 -7.28 11.30 17.87
CA GLY A 8 -7.59 9.92 17.48
C GLY A 8 -6.48 9.29 16.62
N PHE A 9 -5.95 10.05 15.65
CA PHE A 9 -4.82 9.58 14.83
C PHE A 9 -3.55 9.34 15.65
N ALA A 10 -3.23 10.24 16.57
CA ALA A 10 -2.10 10.08 17.49
C ALA A 10 -2.28 8.87 18.41
N GLY A 11 -3.49 8.64 18.92
CA GLY A 11 -3.82 7.46 19.74
C GLY A 11 -3.62 6.14 18.99
N VAL A 12 -4.08 6.05 17.74
CA VAL A 12 -3.87 4.87 16.89
C VAL A 12 -2.38 4.63 16.62
N LEU A 13 -1.61 5.69 16.37
CA LEU A 13 -0.16 5.59 16.18
C LEU A 13 0.55 5.08 17.43
N ILE A 14 0.23 5.64 18.60
CA ILE A 14 0.84 5.24 19.87
C ILE A 14 0.47 3.78 20.20
N ALA A 15 -0.81 3.42 20.07
CA ALA A 15 -1.26 2.05 20.30
C ALA A 15 -0.58 1.05 19.34
N GLY A 16 -0.44 1.43 18.06
CA GLY A 16 0.29 0.64 17.07
C GLY A 16 1.76 0.47 17.44
N LEU A 17 2.43 1.53 17.92
CA LEU A 17 3.82 1.49 18.36
C LEU A 17 4.01 0.59 19.58
N ILE A 18 3.14 0.70 20.59
CA ILE A 18 3.17 -0.14 21.78
C ILE A 18 2.98 -1.61 21.40
N THR A 19 1.98 -1.88 20.55
CA THR A 19 1.70 -3.23 20.04
C THR A 19 2.94 -3.80 19.34
N LEU A 20 3.55 -3.03 18.44
CA LEU A 20 4.78 -3.42 17.75
C LEU A 20 5.92 -3.76 18.73
N LEU A 21 6.17 -2.91 19.74
CA LEU A 21 7.24 -3.11 20.72
C LEU A 21 7.02 -4.35 21.60
N VAL A 22 5.77 -4.57 22.03
CA VAL A 22 5.39 -5.76 22.81
C VAL A 22 5.62 -7.01 21.99
N TYR A 23 5.10 -7.06 20.76
CA TYR A 23 5.21 -8.25 19.92
C TYR A 23 6.63 -8.50 19.38
N LEU A 24 7.46 -7.46 19.23
CA LEU A 24 8.89 -7.63 18.93
C LEU A 24 9.61 -8.47 19.99
N SER A 25 9.13 -8.46 21.24
CA SER A 25 9.70 -9.27 22.32
C SER A 25 9.28 -10.75 22.25
N TYR A 26 8.17 -11.06 21.58
CA TYR A 26 7.65 -12.43 21.42
C TYR A 26 8.14 -13.09 20.12
N GLU A 27 8.17 -12.35 19.01
CA GLU A 27 8.55 -12.86 17.68
C GLU A 27 9.54 -11.90 16.98
N PRO A 28 10.77 -11.73 17.52
CA PRO A 28 11.68 -10.66 17.13
C PRO A 28 12.04 -10.70 15.65
N LEU A 29 12.19 -11.89 15.06
CA LEU A 29 12.58 -12.04 13.66
C LEU A 29 11.43 -11.63 12.72
N PHE A 30 10.20 -12.07 12.98
CA PHE A 30 9.03 -11.71 12.17
C PHE A 30 8.83 -10.19 12.13
N TYR A 31 8.82 -9.54 13.30
CA TYR A 31 8.59 -8.10 13.38
C TYR A 31 9.76 -7.27 12.87
N SER A 32 11.01 -7.74 13.03
CA SER A 32 12.17 -7.10 12.41
C SER A 32 12.08 -7.12 10.88
N VAL A 33 11.72 -8.28 10.30
CA VAL A 33 11.51 -8.42 8.86
C VAL A 33 10.36 -7.53 8.39
N ALA A 34 9.25 -7.44 9.13
CA ALA A 34 8.13 -6.57 8.81
C ALA A 34 8.51 -5.07 8.81
N ILE A 35 9.34 -4.62 9.76
CA ILE A 35 9.83 -3.24 9.83
C ILE A 35 10.72 -2.93 8.62
N VAL A 36 11.69 -3.81 8.33
CA VAL A 36 12.59 -3.66 7.18
C VAL A 36 11.79 -3.66 5.88
N GLN A 37 10.83 -4.57 5.74
CA GLN A 37 9.92 -4.62 4.60
C GLN A 37 9.16 -3.31 4.46
N ALA A 38 8.53 -2.79 5.52
CA ALA A 38 7.80 -1.53 5.48
C ALA A 38 8.68 -0.34 5.04
N ALA A 39 9.91 -0.26 5.54
CA ALA A 39 10.87 0.76 5.13
C ALA A 39 11.21 0.64 3.64
N LEU A 40 11.51 -0.56 3.15
CA LEU A 40 11.82 -0.82 1.74
C LEU A 40 10.63 -0.51 0.82
N GLN A 41 9.39 -0.81 1.24
CA GLN A 41 8.18 -0.46 0.50
C GLN A 41 8.01 1.07 0.39
N GLY A 42 8.34 1.81 1.46
CA GLY A 42 8.37 3.27 1.45
C GLY A 42 9.38 3.83 0.45
N VAL A 43 10.61 3.30 0.46
CA VAL A 43 11.66 3.68 -0.50
C VAL A 43 11.24 3.37 -1.93
N LEU A 44 10.68 2.18 -2.19
CA LEU A 44 10.18 1.78 -3.50
C LEU A 44 9.09 2.76 -3.98
N SER A 45 8.12 3.08 -3.13
CA SER A 45 7.05 4.02 -3.46
C SER A 45 7.61 5.40 -3.83
N GLN A 46 8.51 5.94 -3.02
CA GLN A 46 9.17 7.21 -3.33
C GLN A 46 9.93 7.14 -4.67
N PHE A 47 10.65 6.05 -4.93
CA PHE A 47 11.36 5.87 -6.18
C PHE A 47 10.41 5.83 -7.40
N VAL A 48 9.33 5.07 -7.31
CA VAL A 48 8.34 4.89 -8.39
C VAL A 48 7.59 6.19 -8.69
N TYR A 49 7.15 6.91 -7.66
CA TYR A 49 6.27 8.07 -7.82
C TYR A 49 7.02 9.39 -8.01
N THR A 50 8.27 9.52 -7.54
CA THR A 50 9.03 10.78 -7.65
C THR A 50 9.94 10.85 -8.88
N ARG A 51 10.49 9.73 -9.37
CA ARG A 51 11.58 9.77 -10.37
C ARG A 51 11.14 9.60 -11.83
N ARG A 52 9.94 9.09 -12.12
CA ARG A 52 9.56 8.68 -13.49
C ARG A 52 8.36 9.45 -14.03
N LYS A 53 8.49 10.02 -15.25
CA LYS A 53 7.38 10.56 -16.07
C LYS A 53 6.50 9.45 -16.69
N LEU A 54 6.34 8.31 -16.01
CA LEU A 54 5.52 7.22 -16.52
C LEU A 54 4.03 7.50 -16.30
N PRO A 55 3.14 6.98 -17.16
CA PRO A 55 1.71 7.00 -16.90
C PRO A 55 1.41 6.30 -15.57
N TYR A 56 0.37 6.77 -14.87
CA TYR A 56 0.03 6.31 -13.52
C TYR A 56 -0.20 4.80 -13.44
N LEU A 57 -0.84 4.21 -14.46
CA LEU A 57 -1.07 2.77 -14.57
C LEU A 57 0.25 1.97 -14.52
N PHE A 58 1.26 2.41 -15.27
CA PHE A 58 2.58 1.76 -15.27
C PHE A 58 3.28 1.90 -13.92
N ARG A 59 3.08 3.03 -13.21
CA ARG A 59 3.62 3.20 -11.85
C ARG A 59 3.00 2.19 -10.89
N ILE A 60 1.68 2.00 -10.94
CA ILE A 60 0.98 0.99 -10.13
C ILE A 60 1.49 -0.42 -10.45
N MET A 61 1.66 -0.77 -11.73
CA MET A 61 2.17 -2.09 -12.11
C MET A 61 3.60 -2.33 -11.60
N ILE A 62 4.50 -1.34 -11.73
CA ILE A 62 5.86 -1.43 -11.19
C ILE A 62 5.81 -1.55 -9.66
N GLN A 63 4.96 -0.76 -9.00
CA GLN A 63 4.81 -0.84 -7.55
C GLN A 63 4.28 -2.21 -7.13
N MET A 64 3.31 -2.79 -7.83
CA MET A 64 2.78 -4.13 -7.54
C MET A 64 3.86 -5.20 -7.65
N VAL A 65 4.58 -5.25 -8.76
CA VAL A 65 5.63 -6.26 -8.99
C VAL A 65 6.80 -6.06 -8.02
N GLY A 66 7.27 -4.82 -7.85
CA GLY A 66 8.36 -4.51 -6.92
C GLY A 66 7.98 -4.78 -5.47
N SER A 67 6.74 -4.44 -5.09
CA SER A 67 6.21 -4.70 -3.75
C SER A 67 6.14 -6.19 -3.46
N TRP A 68 5.65 -6.98 -4.43
CA TRP A 68 5.63 -8.43 -4.33
C TRP A 68 7.03 -9.02 -4.21
N ALA A 69 7.99 -8.58 -5.05
CA ALA A 69 9.36 -9.09 -4.99
C ALA A 69 10.03 -8.84 -3.64
N LEU A 70 9.87 -7.63 -3.08
CA LEU A 70 10.36 -7.29 -1.74
C LEU A 70 9.67 -8.14 -0.66
N ALA A 71 8.35 -8.28 -0.75
CA ALA A 71 7.59 -9.04 0.22
C ALA A 71 7.90 -10.54 0.17
N ALA A 72 8.11 -11.10 -1.03
CA ALA A 72 8.53 -12.47 -1.24
C ALA A 72 9.94 -12.72 -0.66
N SER A 73 10.89 -11.79 -0.83
CA SER A 73 12.21 -11.94 -0.21
C SER A 73 12.14 -11.95 1.32
N CYS A 74 11.26 -11.16 1.91
CA CYS A 74 11.02 -11.13 3.35
C CYS A 74 10.32 -12.42 3.83
N PHE A 75 9.35 -12.90 3.06
CA PHE A 75 8.62 -14.14 3.31
C PHE A 75 9.53 -15.37 3.36
N LEU A 76 10.54 -15.44 2.49
CA LEU A 76 11.51 -16.55 2.46
C LEU A 76 12.53 -16.54 3.61
N VAL A 77 12.70 -15.41 4.31
CA VAL A 77 13.61 -15.28 5.46
C VAL A 77 12.95 -15.72 6.76
N ILE A 78 11.61 -15.68 6.83
CA ILE A 78 10.86 -16.09 8.01
C ILE A 78 10.82 -17.63 8.05
N PRO A 79 11.22 -18.27 9.17
CA PRO A 79 11.20 -19.72 9.27
C PRO A 79 9.76 -20.25 9.15
N ASP A 80 9.60 -21.34 8.38
CA ASP A 80 8.32 -22.01 8.18
C ASP A 80 7.80 -22.58 9.52
N GLY A 81 6.91 -21.85 10.17
CA GLY A 81 6.18 -22.28 11.36
C GLY A 81 4.88 -23.02 11.04
N TRP A 82 4.22 -23.56 12.07
CA TRP A 82 2.85 -24.07 11.96
C TRP A 82 1.92 -22.95 11.47
N GLY A 83 1.34 -23.11 10.28
CA GLY A 83 0.46 -22.11 9.67
C GLY A 83 1.13 -21.11 8.72
N HIS A 84 2.43 -21.29 8.39
CA HIS A 84 3.06 -20.49 7.35
C HIS A 84 2.40 -20.80 5.99
N PRO A 85 1.80 -19.79 5.31
CA PRO A 85 1.09 -20.03 4.05
C PRO A 85 2.06 -20.50 2.98
N SER A 86 1.61 -21.25 1.97
CA SER A 86 2.51 -21.59 0.86
C SER A 86 2.86 -20.34 0.03
N LEU A 87 3.99 -20.35 -0.68
CA LEU A 87 4.36 -19.23 -1.57
C LEU A 87 3.26 -18.92 -2.60
N GLY A 88 2.53 -19.95 -3.05
CA GLY A 88 1.37 -19.79 -3.93
C GLY A 88 0.22 -19.05 -3.25
N GLN A 89 -0.13 -19.43 -2.01
CA GLN A 89 -1.15 -18.73 -1.21
C GLN A 89 -0.74 -17.29 -0.89
N PHE A 90 0.51 -17.07 -0.51
CA PHE A 90 1.09 -15.75 -0.29
C PHE A 90 0.95 -14.86 -1.55
N SER A 91 1.35 -15.39 -2.71
CA SER A 91 1.29 -14.66 -3.97
C SER A 91 -0.14 -14.35 -4.41
N LEU A 92 -1.07 -15.28 -4.19
CA LEU A 92 -2.49 -15.07 -4.46
C LEU A 92 -3.07 -13.98 -3.56
N ASN A 93 -2.78 -14.02 -2.26
CA ASN A 93 -3.22 -12.98 -1.33
C ASN A 93 -2.68 -11.60 -1.72
N TRP A 94 -1.40 -11.54 -2.10
CA TRP A 94 -0.77 -10.31 -2.57
C TRP A 94 -1.43 -9.76 -3.84
N PHE A 95 -1.72 -10.65 -4.80
CA PHE A 95 -2.42 -10.28 -6.03
C PHE A 95 -3.82 -9.73 -5.75
N VAL A 96 -4.59 -10.38 -4.86
CA VAL A 96 -5.94 -9.93 -4.49
C VAL A 96 -5.92 -8.54 -3.85
N ILE A 97 -4.95 -8.27 -2.96
CA ILE A 97 -4.77 -6.94 -2.35
C ILE A 97 -4.52 -5.88 -3.43
N TRP A 98 -3.62 -6.15 -4.36
CA TRP A 98 -3.30 -5.21 -5.44
C TRP A 98 -4.43 -5.04 -6.44
N LEU A 99 -5.20 -6.10 -6.70
CA LEU A 99 -6.41 -6.02 -7.53
C LEU A 99 -7.45 -5.10 -6.88
N ALA A 100 -7.68 -5.20 -5.57
CA ALA A 100 -8.58 -4.31 -4.85
C ALA A 100 -8.12 -2.85 -4.91
N ILE A 101 -6.83 -2.60 -4.70
CA ILE A 101 -6.23 -1.25 -4.82
C ILE A 101 -6.43 -0.71 -6.25
N TYR A 102 -6.14 -1.53 -7.26
CA TYR A 102 -6.31 -1.16 -8.66
C TYR A 102 -7.76 -0.76 -8.97
N VAL A 103 -8.72 -1.60 -8.58
CA VAL A 103 -10.16 -1.34 -8.80
C VAL A 103 -10.60 -0.06 -8.12
N TYR A 104 -10.19 0.17 -6.88
CA TYR A 104 -10.47 1.40 -6.15
C TYR A 104 -9.99 2.65 -6.91
N PHE A 105 -8.73 2.65 -7.36
CA PHE A 105 -8.17 3.79 -8.11
C PHE A 105 -8.81 3.96 -9.49
N TYR A 106 -9.10 2.85 -10.18
CA TYR A 106 -9.78 2.89 -11.47
C TYR A 106 -11.16 3.55 -11.36
N LEU A 107 -11.97 3.13 -10.39
CA LEU A 107 -13.31 3.68 -10.16
C LEU A 107 -13.27 5.15 -9.72
N SER A 108 -12.31 5.51 -8.86
CA SER A 108 -12.09 6.89 -8.41
C SER A 108 -11.72 7.80 -9.59
N ASN A 109 -10.75 7.39 -10.41
CA ASN A 109 -10.33 8.15 -11.60
C ASN A 109 -11.45 8.26 -12.63
N HIS A 110 -12.25 7.20 -12.82
CA HIS A 110 -13.40 7.25 -13.72
C HIS A 110 -14.43 8.29 -13.27
N HIS A 111 -14.74 8.33 -11.96
CA HIS A 111 -15.65 9.33 -11.39
C HIS A 111 -15.12 10.75 -11.53
N GLU A 112 -13.84 10.98 -11.21
CA GLU A 112 -13.23 12.30 -11.35
C GLU A 112 -13.19 12.78 -12.80
N SER A 113 -12.83 11.89 -13.73
CA SER A 113 -12.83 12.21 -15.16
C SER A 113 -14.23 12.57 -15.65
N LYS A 114 -15.27 11.82 -15.24
CA LYS A 114 -16.66 12.12 -15.57
C LYS A 114 -17.09 13.50 -15.04
N LYS A 115 -16.70 13.84 -13.80
CA LYS A 115 -16.99 15.14 -13.19
C LYS A 115 -16.29 16.29 -13.91
N ILE A 116 -15.04 16.12 -14.32
CA ILE A 116 -14.29 17.12 -15.09
C ILE A 116 -14.92 17.30 -16.47
N ASN A 117 -15.26 16.20 -17.16
CA ASN A 117 -15.90 16.25 -18.48
C ASN A 117 -17.28 16.90 -18.44
N GLN A 118 -18.07 16.68 -17.38
CA GLN A 118 -19.33 17.39 -17.18
C GLN A 118 -19.10 18.89 -17.02
N LYS A 119 -18.18 19.31 -16.13
CA LYS A 119 -17.84 20.74 -15.96
C LYS A 119 -17.36 21.40 -17.25
N LEU A 120 -16.57 20.70 -18.07
CA LEU A 120 -16.10 21.21 -19.35
C LEU A 120 -17.24 21.39 -20.37
N LYS A 121 -18.22 20.47 -20.38
CA LYS A 121 -19.44 20.61 -21.19
C LYS A 121 -20.27 21.79 -20.74
N ASP A 122 -20.42 22.00 -19.44
CA ASP A 122 -21.20 23.13 -18.90
C ASP A 122 -20.57 24.47 -19.31
N ILE A 123 -19.24 24.61 -19.18
CA ILE A 123 -18.49 25.80 -19.62
C ILE A 123 -18.55 26.00 -21.14
N SER A 124 -18.57 24.90 -21.91
CA SER A 124 -18.68 24.93 -23.37
C SER A 124 -20.06 25.39 -23.85
N HIS A 125 -21.11 25.19 -23.06
CA HIS A 125 -22.48 25.57 -23.44
C HIS A 125 -22.88 26.98 -22.98
N GLU A 126 -22.08 27.63 -22.11
CA GLU A 126 -22.25 29.04 -21.71
C GLU A 126 -21.59 30.05 -22.66
N LYS A 127 -20.85 29.59 -23.69
CA LYS A 127 -20.24 30.43 -24.74
C LYS A 127 -21.02 30.33 -26.05
#